data_AF-Q6TUD7-F1
#
_entry.id   AF-Q6TUD7-F1
#
_cell.length_a   1.000
_cell.length_b   1.000
_cell.length_c   1.000
_cell.angle_alpha   90.00
_cell.angle_beta   90.00
_cell.angle_gamma   90.00
#
_symmetry.space_group_name_H-M   'P 1'
#
loop_
_entity.id
_entity.type
_entity.pdbx_description
1 polymer ?
#
loop_
_entity_poly.entity_id
_entity_poly.type
_entity_poly.pdbx_seq_one_letter_code
_entity_poly.pdbx_strand_id
1 'polypeptide(L)'
;MQLLLYTRFCFPNPYKSPMLELLDAQVLRRDCVPAGKGPLRGSFTAINKNARATLSSIRQMIQKNKYRPDLRMAAIRRASAILLNQKPVVVKRKRTRPTKSS
;
A
#
# COMPACT_ATOMS: atom_id res chain seq x y z
N MET A 1 -14.95 -8.46 35.76
CA MET A 1 -15.00 -7.03 36.15
C MET A 1 -13.58 -6.50 36.34
N GLN A 2 -12.90 -6.25 35.22
CA GLN A 2 -11.66 -5.46 35.05
C GLN A 2 -11.54 -5.25 33.52
N LEU A 3 -12.42 -4.43 32.93
CA LEU A 3 -12.13 -3.02 32.59
C LEU A 3 -10.70 -2.87 32.04
N LEU A 4 -10.51 -3.03 30.73
CA LEU A 4 -10.59 -1.98 29.71
C LEU A 4 -9.61 -0.81 29.95
N LEU A 5 -8.29 -0.97 29.81
CA LEU A 5 -7.38 0.17 29.57
C LEU A 5 -6.02 -0.25 28.97
N TYR A 6 -5.99 -0.88 27.78
CA TYR A 6 -4.71 -1.00 27.04
C TYR A 6 -4.82 -0.79 25.53
N THR A 7 -5.83 -0.03 25.10
CA THR A 7 -6.03 0.35 23.70
C THR A 7 -6.18 1.87 23.60
N ARG A 8 -5.07 2.61 23.68
CA ARG A 8 -4.89 3.94 23.05
C ARG A 8 -3.49 4.51 23.34
N PHE A 9 -2.53 4.14 22.50
CA PHE A 9 -1.42 5.04 22.20
C PHE A 9 -1.31 5.12 20.67
N CYS A 10 -2.29 5.80 20.08
CA CYS A 10 -2.26 6.20 18.69
C CYS A 10 -1.35 7.45 18.63
N PHE A 11 -0.06 7.24 18.38
CA PHE A 11 0.86 8.34 18.04
C PHE A 11 0.42 8.92 16.69
N PRO A 12 -0.08 10.16 16.62
CA PRO A 12 -0.36 10.81 15.36
C PRO A 12 0.99 11.13 14.71
N ASN A 13 1.22 10.58 13.51
CA ASN A 13 2.44 10.79 12.76
C ASN A 13 2.44 12.22 12.18
N PRO A 14 3.40 13.10 12.51
CA PRO A 14 3.36 14.53 12.16
C PRO A 14 3.72 14.85 10.69
N TYR A 15 3.86 13.82 9.85
CA TYR A 15 4.15 13.96 8.40
C TYR A 15 2.99 13.49 7.51
N LYS A 16 1.76 13.41 8.04
CA LYS A 16 0.58 13.03 7.25
C LYS A 16 -0.02 14.27 6.58
N SER A 17 0.35 14.49 5.32
CA SER A 17 -0.23 15.53 4.46
C SER A 17 -1.76 15.38 4.38
N PRO A 18 -2.56 16.41 4.69
CA PRO A 18 -4.03 16.32 4.70
C PRO A 18 -4.65 16.18 3.29
N MET A 19 -3.85 16.36 2.23
CA MET A 19 -4.31 16.20 0.85
C MET A 19 -4.48 14.74 0.40
N LEU A 20 -3.92 13.75 1.14
CA LEU A 20 -4.10 12.34 0.80
C LEU A 20 -5.31 11.68 1.49
N GLU A 21 -5.82 12.26 2.59
CA GLU A 21 -6.98 11.68 3.30
C GLU A 21 -8.31 11.87 2.56
N LEU A 22 -8.43 12.86 1.68
CA LEU A 22 -9.64 13.02 0.86
C LEU A 22 -9.74 12.03 -0.31
N LEU A 23 -8.67 11.28 -0.62
CA LEU A 23 -8.73 10.15 -1.56
C LEU A 23 -8.80 8.79 -0.87
N ASP A 24 -8.42 8.68 0.41
CA ASP A 24 -8.59 7.45 1.19
C ASP A 24 -9.98 7.38 1.85
N ALA A 25 -10.60 8.51 2.19
CA ALA A 25 -11.99 8.59 2.66
C ALA A 25 -13.03 8.34 1.53
N GLN A 26 -12.63 8.35 0.26
CA GLN A 26 -13.48 7.93 -0.85
C GLN A 26 -13.50 6.39 -1.04
N VAL A 27 -12.60 5.64 -0.40
CA VAL A 27 -12.51 4.16 -0.53
C VAL A 27 -13.45 3.42 0.46
N LEU A 28 -14.26 4.16 1.24
CA LEU A 28 -15.41 3.61 1.97
C LEU A 28 -16.77 3.90 1.29
N ARG A 29 -16.77 4.39 0.04
CA ARG A 29 -17.84 3.95 -0.86
C ARG A 29 -17.55 2.52 -1.27
N ARG A 30 -18.07 1.58 -0.48
CA ARG A 30 -18.56 0.32 -1.07
C ARG A 30 -19.60 0.74 -2.09
N ASP A 31 -19.20 1.01 -3.32
CA ASP A 31 -20.17 0.99 -4.41
C ASP A 31 -20.86 -0.36 -4.30
N CYS A 32 -22.18 -0.35 -4.12
CA CYS A 32 -22.99 -1.54 -4.21
C CYS A 32 -22.62 -2.24 -5.53
N VAL A 33 -21.85 -3.34 -5.45
CA VAL A 33 -21.68 -4.22 -6.59
C VAL A 33 -23.08 -4.77 -6.86
N PRO A 34 -23.70 -4.48 -8.02
CA PRO A 34 -25.05 -4.94 -8.29
C PRO A 34 -25.08 -6.46 -8.16
N ALA A 35 -25.96 -6.97 -7.30
CA ALA A 35 -26.17 -8.38 -7.08
C ALA A 35 -26.54 -9.02 -8.45
N GLY A 36 -25.63 -9.82 -9.01
CA GLY A 36 -25.81 -10.41 -10.34
C GLY A 36 -24.52 -10.68 -11.12
N LYS A 37 -23.40 -10.03 -10.77
CA LYS A 37 -22.08 -10.40 -11.29
C LYS A 37 -21.39 -11.31 -10.27
N GLY A 38 -21.55 -12.62 -10.42
CA GLY A 38 -20.76 -13.62 -9.68
C GLY A 38 -19.25 -13.35 -9.84
N PRO A 39 -18.39 -13.90 -8.97
CA PRO A 39 -16.97 -13.60 -8.99
C PRO A 39 -16.39 -13.97 -10.35
N LEU A 40 -16.08 -12.95 -11.16
CA LEU A 40 -15.45 -13.14 -12.45
C LEU A 40 -14.14 -13.90 -12.18
N ARG A 41 -13.94 -15.06 -12.83
CA ARG A 41 -12.63 -15.72 -12.88
C ARG A 41 -11.69 -14.77 -13.64
N GLY A 42 -11.11 -13.82 -12.93
CA GLY A 42 -10.15 -12.86 -13.48
C GLY A 42 -8.86 -13.57 -13.83
N SER A 43 -8.27 -13.21 -14.97
CA SER A 43 -6.92 -13.65 -15.32
C SER A 43 -5.90 -12.88 -14.49
N PHE A 44 -5.20 -13.59 -13.60
CA PHE A 44 -4.09 -13.03 -12.82
C PHE A 44 -2.77 -13.34 -13.50
N THR A 45 -1.88 -12.34 -13.61
CA THR A 45 -0.53 -12.52 -14.13
C THR A 45 0.49 -12.34 -13.00
N ALA A 46 1.26 -13.38 -12.70
CA ALA A 46 2.35 -13.32 -11.73
C ALA A 46 3.64 -12.81 -12.40
N ILE A 47 4.33 -11.86 -11.77
CA ILE A 47 5.60 -11.31 -12.29
C ILE A 47 6.68 -11.45 -11.21
N ASN A 48 7.53 -12.47 -11.35
CA ASN A 48 8.71 -12.67 -10.51
C ASN A 48 9.97 -12.24 -11.27
N LYS A 49 10.17 -10.92 -11.39
CA LYS A 49 11.34 -10.30 -12.05
C LYS A 49 11.97 -9.28 -11.11
N ASN A 50 13.16 -8.79 -11.47
CA ASN A 50 13.80 -7.69 -10.73
C ASN A 50 12.92 -6.42 -10.71
N ALA A 51 13.12 -5.55 -9.72
CA ALA A 51 12.22 -4.42 -9.49
C ALA A 51 12.04 -3.51 -10.73
N ARG A 52 13.14 -3.19 -11.42
CA ARG A 52 13.11 -2.35 -12.63
C ARG A 52 12.33 -3.01 -13.77
N ALA A 53 12.58 -4.30 -14.02
CA ALA A 53 11.90 -5.06 -15.06
C ALA A 53 10.41 -5.24 -14.74
N THR A 54 10.04 -5.48 -13.48
CA THR A 54 8.64 -5.59 -13.05
C THR A 54 7.88 -4.30 -13.30
N LEU A 55 8.41 -3.14 -12.88
CA LEU A 55 7.77 -1.84 -13.13
C LEU A 55 7.70 -1.50 -14.62
N SER A 56 8.75 -1.84 -15.39
CA SER A 56 8.73 -1.67 -16.85
C SER A 56 7.69 -2.58 -17.52
N SER A 57 7.55 -3.82 -17.07
CA SER A 57 6.56 -4.78 -17.58
C SER A 57 5.14 -4.29 -17.34
N ILE A 58 4.82 -3.84 -16.13
CA ILE A 58 3.50 -3.27 -15.80
C ILE A 58 3.21 -2.04 -16.65
N ARG A 59 4.20 -1.15 -16.77
CA ARG A 59 4.11 0.04 -17.61
C ARG A 59 3.81 -0.31 -19.07
N GLN A 60 4.51 -1.30 -19.61
CA GLN A 60 4.31 -1.74 -20.99
C GLN A 60 2.98 -2.46 -21.19
N MET A 61 2.53 -3.29 -20.25
CA MET A 61 1.22 -3.94 -20.34
C MET A 61 0.09 -2.91 -20.45
N ILE A 62 0.10 -1.89 -19.59
CA ILE A 62 -0.92 -0.82 -19.61
C ILE A 62 -0.83 0.00 -20.91
N GLN A 63 0.39 0.35 -21.34
CA GLN A 63 0.59 1.18 -22.54
C GLN A 63 0.28 0.43 -23.85
N LYS A 64 0.79 -0.79 -24.02
CA LYS A 64 0.67 -1.57 -25.26
C LYS A 64 -0.75 -2.07 -25.46
N ASN A 65 -1.40 -2.52 -24.38
CA ASN A 65 -2.77 -3.02 -24.46
C ASN A 65 -3.81 -1.88 -24.48
N LYS A 66 -3.37 -0.62 -24.40
CA LYS A 66 -4.22 0.58 -24.27
C LYS A 66 -5.30 0.45 -23.19
N TYR A 67 -5.04 -0.36 -22.16
CA TYR A 67 -6.00 -0.66 -21.09
C TYR A 67 -5.85 0.36 -19.97
N ARG A 68 -6.87 1.23 -19.78
CA ARG A 68 -6.95 2.23 -18.69
C ARG A 68 -5.63 2.97 -18.40
N PRO A 69 -5.21 3.88 -19.30
CA PRO A 69 -3.95 4.62 -19.15
C PRO A 69 -3.93 5.54 -17.92
N ASP A 70 -5.10 5.94 -17.41
CA ASP A 70 -5.31 6.69 -16.16
C ASP A 70 -4.70 5.97 -14.94
N LEU A 71 -4.82 4.65 -14.89
CA LEU A 71 -4.33 3.85 -13.76
C LEU A 71 -2.83 3.59 -13.83
N ARG A 72 -2.14 4.01 -14.90
CA ARG A 72 -0.72 3.67 -15.14
C ARG A 72 0.18 4.03 -13.97
N MET A 73 0.11 5.27 -13.50
CA MET A 73 0.99 5.72 -12.41
C MET A 73 0.54 5.18 -11.05
N ALA A 74 -0.77 5.03 -10.84
CA ALA A 74 -1.30 4.40 -9.62
C ALA A 74 -0.83 2.93 -9.49
N ALA A 75 -0.90 2.16 -10.58
CA ALA A 75 -0.44 0.78 -10.62
C ALA A 75 1.07 0.67 -10.37
N ILE A 76 1.89 1.54 -10.99
CA ILE A 76 3.34 1.57 -10.78
C ILE A 76 3.68 1.91 -9.32
N ARG A 77 3.03 2.93 -8.73
CA ARG A 77 3.26 3.32 -7.32
C ARG A 77 2.90 2.18 -6.37
N ARG A 78 1.75 1.54 -6.57
CA ARG A 78 1.31 0.39 -5.77
C ARG A 78 2.27 -0.78 -5.90
N ALA A 79 2.71 -1.11 -7.12
CA ALA A 79 3.69 -2.17 -7.35
C ALA A 79 5.02 -1.89 -6.66
N SER A 80 5.51 -0.65 -6.70
CA SER A 80 6.74 -0.26 -5.98
C SER A 80 6.60 -0.44 -4.47
N ALA A 81 5.46 -0.06 -3.88
CA ALA A 81 5.21 -0.24 -2.45
C ALA A 81 5.21 -1.73 -2.06
N ILE A 82 4.60 -2.60 -2.88
CA ILE A 82 4.62 -4.05 -2.66
C ILE A 82 6.07 -4.58 -2.71
N LEU A 83 6.84 -4.19 -3.72
CA LEU A 83 8.25 -4.60 -3.83
C LEU A 83 9.10 -4.12 -2.65
N LEU A 84 8.81 -2.95 -2.07
CA LEU A 84 9.48 -2.48 -0.86
C LEU A 84 9.08 -3.27 0.38
N ASN A 85 7.79 -3.60 0.52
CA ASN A 85 7.27 -4.37 1.65
C ASN A 85 7.69 -5.84 1.63
N GLN A 86 7.91 -6.40 0.43
CA GLN A 86 8.42 -7.76 0.26
C GLN A 86 9.90 -7.90 0.60
N LYS A 87 10.65 -6.78 0.65
CA LYS A 87 12.04 -6.83 1.08
C LYS A 87 12.11 -7.16 2.58
N PRO A 88 13.08 -7.98 3.00
CA PRO A 88 13.24 -8.33 4.39
C PRO A 88 13.44 -7.06 5.23
N VAL A 89 12.62 -6.90 6.26
CA VAL A 89 12.71 -5.76 7.17
C VAL A 89 13.94 -5.95 8.05
N VAL A 90 14.97 -5.12 7.81
CA VAL A 90 16.11 -5.03 8.72
C VAL A 90 15.65 -4.28 9.97
N VAL A 91 15.45 -5.01 11.06
CA VAL A 91 15.05 -4.44 12.36
C VAL A 91 16.22 -3.64 12.91
N LYS A 92 16.23 -2.33 12.66
CA LYS A 92 17.20 -1.42 13.29
C LYS A 92 16.85 -1.29 14.77
N ARG A 93 17.61 -1.97 15.63
CA ARG A 93 17.53 -1.78 17.08
C ARG A 93 17.83 -0.32 17.39
N LYS A 94 16.98 0.34 18.19
CA LYS A 94 17.25 1.70 18.66
C LYS A 94 18.57 1.68 19.43
N ARG A 95 19.55 2.49 19.00
CA ARG A 95 20.70 2.81 19.85
C ARG A 95 20.16 3.61 21.03
N THR A 96 20.18 3.02 22.21
CA THR A 96 19.96 3.75 23.47
C THR A 96 21.03 4.82 23.56
N ARG A 97 20.62 6.09 23.62
CA ARG A 97 21.54 7.18 23.97
C ARG A 97 22.00 6.92 25.41
N PRO A 98 23.30 6.98 25.71
CA PRO A 98 23.76 6.84 27.09
C PRO A 98 23.13 7.95 27.92
N THR A 99 22.36 7.59 28.94
CA THR A 99 21.88 8.53 29.95
C THR A 99 23.09 8.94 30.80
N LYS A 100 23.34 10.24 30.87
CA LYS A 100 24.37 10.81 31.74
C LYS A 100 23.94 10.53 33.19
N SER A 101 24.70 9.72 33.91
CA SER A 101 24.53 9.55 35.36
C SER A 101 24.86 10.88 36.04
N SER A 102 23.99 11.30 36.94
CA SER A 102 24.21 12.44 37.84
C SER A 102 25.36 12.20 38.78
#